data_AF-X1S6B4-F1
#
_entry.id   AF-X1S6B4-F1
#
_cell.length_a   1.000
_cell.length_b   1.000
_cell.length_c   1.000
_cell.angle_alpha   90.00
_cell.angle_beta   90.00
_cell.angle_gamma   90.00
#
_symmetry.space_group_name_H-M   'P 1'
#
loop_
_entity.id
_entity.type
_entity.pdbx_description
1 polymer ?
#
loop_
_entity_poly.entity_id
_entity_poly.type
_entity_poly.pdbx_seq_one_letter_code
_entity_poly.pdbx_strand_id
1 'polypeptide(L)'
;MLLTPEQIKQAIDELHQRKPGKILHTVEIYEAIAQAQYNEDMKEAMMEIEQKLEILKKLDTKDLIAKLHQYEDELQKAMTDEAKFKSTNQGYLSTGGDCREVKRILAELAVQAPKATEGGKKLTVADKEEWLIRQRKENKELSDTIDKQRQVAFVLEQRQINVELTRRRLEGIRSVLALKTQQIAFLASG
;
A
#
# COMPACT_ATOMS: atom_id res chain seq x y z
N MET A 1 -5.98 5.61 42.82
CA MET A 1 -7.32 6.00 43.37
C MET A 1 -7.19 6.30 44.87
N LEU A 2 -8.14 6.97 45.56
CA LEU A 2 -8.10 7.04 47.04
C LEU A 2 -8.65 5.76 47.68
N LEU A 3 -8.01 5.28 48.76
CA LEU A 3 -8.48 4.11 49.53
C LEU A 3 -9.94 4.26 49.98
N THR A 4 -10.71 3.17 49.93
CA THR A 4 -12.07 3.15 50.49
C THR A 4 -12.06 3.11 52.03
N PRO A 5 -13.15 3.51 52.70
CA PRO A 5 -13.25 3.42 54.16
C PRO A 5 -12.98 2.02 54.72
N GLU A 6 -13.35 0.97 54.00
CA GLU A 6 -13.09 -0.43 54.35
C GLU A 6 -11.58 -0.75 54.28
N GLN A 7 -10.89 -0.29 53.24
CA GLN A 7 -9.45 -0.49 53.09
C GLN A 7 -8.64 0.29 54.15
N ILE A 8 -9.08 1.49 54.50
CA ILE A 8 -8.50 2.29 55.60
C ILE A 8 -8.66 1.54 56.92
N LYS A 9 -9.86 1.03 57.20
CA LYS A 9 -10.13 0.24 58.41
C LYS A 9 -9.25 -1.00 58.48
N GLN A 10 -9.10 -1.71 57.36
CA GLN A 10 -8.25 -2.90 57.28
C GLN A 10 -6.77 -2.56 57.55
N ALA A 11 -6.24 -1.46 57.02
CA ALA A 11 -4.88 -1.03 57.27
C ALA A 11 -4.62 -0.70 58.77
N ILE A 12 -5.62 -0.11 59.44
CA ILE A 12 -5.56 0.19 60.88
C ILE A 12 -5.66 -1.10 61.71
N ASP A 13 -6.54 -2.03 61.35
CA ASP A 13 -6.70 -3.31 62.02
C ASP A 13 -5.41 -4.16 61.91
N GLU A 14 -4.76 -4.19 60.74
CA GLU A 14 -3.46 -4.84 60.55
C GLU A 14 -2.35 -4.21 61.41
N LEU A 15 -2.36 -2.88 61.57
CA LEU A 15 -1.42 -2.18 62.44
C LEU A 15 -1.64 -2.53 63.92
N HIS A 16 -2.90 -2.61 64.36
CA HIS A 16 -3.26 -3.05 65.71
C HIS A 16 -2.83 -4.50 65.98
N GLN A 17 -2.95 -5.40 65.01
CA GLN A 17 -2.48 -6.79 65.12
C GLN A 17 -0.95 -6.86 65.26
N ARG A 18 -0.20 -5.97 64.61
CA ARG A 18 1.26 -5.89 64.74
C ARG A 18 1.73 -5.29 66.08
N LYS A 19 0.87 -4.52 66.76
CA LYS A 19 1.16 -3.89 68.07
C LYS A 19 0.03 -4.15 69.08
N PRO A 20 -0.20 -5.42 69.47
CA PRO A 20 -1.32 -5.77 70.34
C PRO A 20 -1.18 -5.09 71.71
N GLY A 21 -2.29 -4.55 72.23
CA GLY A 21 -2.35 -3.93 73.56
C GLY A 21 -1.74 -2.53 73.69
N LYS A 22 -1.21 -1.94 72.60
CA LYS A 22 -0.73 -0.56 72.59
C LYS A 22 -1.77 0.39 71.98
N ILE A 23 -1.90 1.59 72.56
CA ILE A 23 -2.64 2.69 71.93
C ILE A 23 -1.78 3.18 70.77
N LEU A 24 -2.31 3.08 69.54
CA LEU A 24 -1.64 3.57 68.35
C LEU A 24 -1.62 5.10 68.37
N HIS A 25 -0.45 5.69 68.14
CA HIS A 25 -0.36 7.13 67.96
C HIS A 25 -0.91 7.54 66.60
N THR A 26 -1.48 8.74 66.52
CA THR A 26 -2.10 9.27 65.30
C THR A 26 -1.15 9.26 64.10
N VAL A 27 0.15 9.53 64.33
CA VAL A 27 1.18 9.47 63.28
C VAL A 27 1.35 8.06 62.72
N GLU A 28 1.36 7.03 63.58
CA GLU A 28 1.51 5.63 63.14
C GLU A 28 0.31 5.18 62.29
N ILE A 29 -0.89 5.67 62.62
CA ILE A 29 -2.11 5.44 61.85
C ILE A 29 -2.00 6.10 60.47
N TYR A 30 -1.57 7.37 60.39
CA TYR A 30 -1.38 8.06 59.12
C TYR A 30 -0.32 7.38 58.23
N GLU A 31 0.81 6.95 58.82
CA GLU A 31 1.85 6.22 58.10
C GLU A 31 1.33 4.89 57.53
N ALA A 32 0.53 4.14 58.30
CA ALA A 32 -0.06 2.89 57.82
C ALA A 32 -1.05 3.12 56.67
N ILE A 33 -1.87 4.18 56.75
CA ILE A 33 -2.80 4.55 55.67
C ILE A 33 -2.00 5.00 54.43
N ALA A 34 -0.95 5.80 54.58
CA ALA A 34 -0.10 6.22 53.47
C ALA A 34 0.62 5.05 52.80
N GLN A 35 1.12 4.08 53.58
CA GLN A 35 1.72 2.86 53.04
C GLN A 35 0.70 1.98 52.31
N ALA A 36 -0.52 1.86 52.85
CA ALA A 36 -1.60 1.13 52.19
C ALA A 36 -2.00 1.80 50.86
N GLN A 37 -2.06 3.12 50.84
CA GLN A 37 -2.33 3.91 49.64
C GLN A 37 -1.24 3.69 48.58
N TYR A 38 0.03 3.80 48.98
CA TYR A 38 1.17 3.51 48.10
C TYR A 38 1.12 2.10 47.51
N ASN A 39 0.81 1.08 48.34
CA ASN A 39 0.71 -0.30 47.88
C ASN A 39 -0.42 -0.50 46.87
N GLU A 40 -1.55 0.17 47.06
CA GLU A 40 -2.69 0.09 46.15
C GLU A 40 -2.38 0.77 44.82
N ASP A 41 -1.78 1.97 44.86
CA ASP A 41 -1.34 2.68 43.65
C ASP A 41 -0.28 1.86 42.87
N MET A 42 0.62 1.15 43.57
CA MET A 42 1.60 0.25 42.95
C MET A 42 0.94 -0.98 42.30
N LYS A 43 -0.09 -1.56 42.92
CA LYS A 43 -0.84 -2.67 42.31
C LYS A 43 -1.59 -2.21 41.05
N GLU A 44 -2.22 -1.05 41.11
CA GLU A 44 -2.92 -0.44 39.98
C GLU A 44 -1.94 -0.23 38.81
N ALA A 45 -0.79 0.39 39.08
CA ALA A 45 0.26 0.59 38.08
C ALA A 45 0.78 -0.73 37.49
N MET A 46 0.95 -1.77 38.32
CA MET A 46 1.42 -3.09 37.85
C MET A 46 0.38 -3.78 36.96
N MET A 47 -0.91 -3.69 37.31
CA MET A 47 -2.00 -4.19 36.47
C MET A 47 -2.07 -3.45 35.13
N GLU A 48 -1.87 -2.13 35.11
CA GLU A 48 -1.77 -1.37 33.86
C GLU A 48 -0.59 -1.83 32.99
N ILE A 49 0.58 -2.08 33.60
CA ILE A 49 1.77 -2.59 32.89
C ILE A 49 1.49 -3.97 32.29
N GLU A 50 0.86 -4.88 33.05
CA GLU A 50 0.49 -6.22 32.56
C GLU A 50 -0.45 -6.15 31.35
N GLN A 51 -1.46 -5.27 31.39
CA GLN A 51 -2.37 -5.04 30.26
C GLN A 51 -1.63 -4.47 29.04
N LYS A 52 -0.74 -3.49 29.24
CA LYS A 52 0.11 -2.94 28.16
C LYS A 52 0.98 -4.03 27.54
N LEU A 53 1.60 -4.89 28.35
CA LEU A 53 2.42 -6.01 27.89
C LEU A 53 1.61 -7.06 27.13
N GLU A 54 0.39 -7.36 27.56
CA GLU A 54 -0.49 -8.29 26.85
C GLU A 54 -0.84 -7.76 25.45
N ILE A 55 -1.16 -6.47 25.33
CA ILE A 55 -1.42 -5.82 24.04
C ILE A 55 -0.18 -5.85 23.16
N LEU A 56 1.00 -5.50 23.71
CA LEU A 56 2.27 -5.53 22.97
C LEU A 56 2.60 -6.93 22.44
N LYS A 57 2.39 -7.99 23.23
CA LYS A 57 2.61 -9.38 22.82
C LYS A 57 1.69 -9.81 21.66
N LYS A 58 0.50 -9.22 21.56
CA LYS A 58 -0.46 -9.50 20.47
C LYS A 58 -0.19 -8.68 19.20
N LEU A 59 0.73 -7.72 19.21
CA LEU A 59 1.11 -6.94 18.03
C LEU A 59 1.99 -7.77 17.09
N ASP A 60 1.35 -8.44 16.14
CA ASP A 60 2.01 -9.22 15.09
C ASP A 60 2.67 -8.31 14.04
N THR A 61 3.85 -7.79 14.37
CA THR A 61 4.66 -6.96 13.46
C THR A 61 5.54 -7.79 12.54
N LYS A 62 5.87 -9.04 12.91
CA LYS A 62 6.76 -9.92 12.13
C LYS A 62 6.10 -10.35 10.83
N ASP A 63 4.85 -10.79 10.88
CA ASP A 63 4.14 -11.20 9.66
C ASP A 63 3.85 -10.01 8.75
N LEU A 64 3.61 -8.82 9.33
CA LEU A 64 3.46 -7.58 8.57
C LEU A 64 4.75 -7.20 7.84
N ILE A 65 5.91 -7.33 8.48
CA ILE A 65 7.22 -7.08 7.85
C ILE A 65 7.49 -8.11 6.74
N ALA A 66 7.19 -9.39 6.97
CA ALA A 66 7.34 -10.42 5.94
C ALA A 66 6.48 -10.14 4.70
N LYS A 67 5.21 -9.76 4.90
CA LYS A 67 4.31 -9.36 3.82
C LYS A 67 4.75 -8.07 3.12
N LEU A 68 5.35 -7.13 3.86
CA LEU A 68 5.91 -5.91 3.28
C LEU A 68 7.01 -6.25 2.27
N HIS A 69 7.98 -7.09 2.64
CA HIS A 69 9.02 -7.54 1.72
C HIS A 69 8.47 -8.31 0.53
N GLN A 70 7.49 -9.20 0.76
CA GLN A 70 6.81 -9.89 -0.33
C GLN A 70 6.20 -8.91 -1.35
N TYR A 71 5.50 -7.87 -0.89
CA TYR A 71 4.89 -6.89 -1.79
C TYR A 71 5.92 -5.97 -2.46
N GLU A 72 7.06 -5.72 -1.83
CA GLU A 72 8.19 -5.03 -2.47
C GLU A 72 8.75 -5.84 -3.64
N ASP A 73 8.97 -7.14 -3.42
CA ASP A 73 9.45 -8.07 -4.46
C ASP A 73 8.44 -8.20 -5.61
N GLU A 74 7.15 -8.34 -5.29
CA GLU A 74 6.07 -8.40 -6.28
C GLU A 74 6.00 -7.11 -7.11
N LEU A 75 6.16 -5.94 -6.48
CA LEU A 75 6.16 -4.65 -7.17
C LEU A 75 7.37 -4.53 -8.09
N GLN A 76 8.56 -4.88 -7.59
CA GLN A 76 9.79 -4.87 -8.38
C GLN A 76 9.67 -5.77 -9.60
N LYS A 77 9.12 -6.98 -9.42
CA LYS A 77 8.86 -7.91 -10.53
C LYS A 77 7.88 -7.33 -11.54
N ALA A 78 6.75 -6.80 -11.08
CA ALA A 78 5.73 -6.22 -11.96
C ALA A 78 6.28 -5.04 -12.79
N MET A 79 7.05 -4.14 -12.15
CA MET A 79 7.70 -3.01 -12.83
C MET A 79 8.75 -3.46 -13.83
N THR A 80 9.55 -4.47 -13.46
CA THR A 80 10.57 -5.06 -14.36
C THR A 80 9.92 -5.70 -15.58
N ASP A 81 8.84 -6.43 -15.39
CA ASP A 81 8.11 -7.09 -16.47
C ASP A 81 7.41 -6.07 -17.38
N GLU A 82 6.85 -4.99 -16.84
CA GLU A 82 6.34 -3.87 -17.63
C GLU A 82 7.45 -3.21 -18.46
N ALA A 83 8.60 -2.93 -17.86
CA ALA A 83 9.73 -2.31 -18.56
C ALA A 83 10.30 -3.21 -19.68
N LYS A 84 10.44 -4.52 -19.42
CA LYS A 84 10.82 -5.52 -20.43
C LYS A 84 9.80 -5.59 -21.57
N PHE A 85 8.51 -5.54 -21.24
CA PHE A 85 7.45 -5.53 -22.24
C PHE A 85 7.50 -4.27 -23.11
N LYS A 86 7.68 -3.08 -22.50
CA LYS A 86 7.82 -1.81 -23.23
C LYS A 86 9.02 -1.82 -24.17
N SER A 87 10.18 -2.24 -23.69
CA SER A 87 11.41 -2.26 -24.49
C SER A 87 11.29 -3.22 -25.68
N THR A 88 10.74 -4.41 -25.46
CA THR A 88 10.54 -5.41 -26.53
C THR A 88 9.56 -4.93 -27.60
N ASN A 89 8.56 -4.13 -27.22
CA ASN A 89 7.48 -3.72 -28.12
C ASN A 89 7.54 -2.24 -28.53
N GLN A 90 8.69 -1.57 -28.35
CA GLN A 90 8.82 -0.13 -28.55
C GLN A 90 8.37 0.34 -29.95
N GLY A 91 8.58 -0.46 -30.99
CA GLY A 91 8.13 -0.15 -32.35
C GLY A 91 6.61 -0.07 -32.54
N TYR A 92 5.86 -0.75 -31.66
CA TYR A 92 4.39 -0.80 -31.66
C TYR A 92 3.75 0.13 -30.63
N LEU A 93 4.56 0.83 -29.82
CA LEU A 93 4.08 1.83 -28.89
C LEU A 93 3.95 3.19 -29.57
N SER A 94 2.92 3.94 -29.19
CA SER A 94 2.68 5.30 -29.70
C SER A 94 2.24 6.21 -28.55
N THR A 95 2.77 7.43 -28.51
CA THR A 95 2.31 8.48 -27.59
C THR A 95 1.02 9.16 -28.07
N GLY A 96 0.53 8.79 -29.26
CA GLY A 96 -0.72 9.26 -29.87
C GLY A 96 -0.80 8.85 -31.35
N GLY A 97 -1.88 8.17 -31.74
CA GLY A 97 -2.12 7.71 -33.11
C GLY A 97 -1.34 6.45 -33.50
N ASP A 98 -0.90 6.36 -34.76
CA ASP A 98 -0.20 5.19 -35.29
C ASP A 98 1.21 5.02 -34.70
N CYS A 99 1.58 3.76 -34.44
CA CYS A 99 2.94 3.40 -34.04
C CYS A 99 3.94 3.52 -35.22
N ARG A 100 5.24 3.39 -34.92
CA ARG A 100 6.31 3.60 -35.91
C ARG A 100 6.16 2.66 -37.11
N GLU A 101 5.83 1.40 -36.87
CA GLU A 101 5.67 0.40 -37.94
C GLU A 101 4.46 0.69 -38.83
N VAL A 102 3.33 1.09 -38.25
CA VAL A 102 2.14 1.50 -39.02
C VAL A 102 2.45 2.74 -39.87
N LYS A 103 3.17 3.73 -39.32
CA LYS A 103 3.62 4.92 -40.07
C LYS A 103 4.56 4.57 -41.21
N ARG A 104 5.47 3.61 -41.02
CA ARG A 104 6.38 3.11 -42.06
C ARG A 104 5.60 2.51 -43.23
N ILE A 105 4.68 1.58 -42.95
CA ILE A 105 3.87 0.91 -43.97
C ILE A 105 2.97 1.93 -44.71
N LEU A 106 2.35 2.87 -43.99
CA LEU A 106 1.55 3.94 -44.62
C LEU A 106 2.38 4.83 -45.55
N ALA A 107 3.63 5.15 -45.17
CA ALA A 107 4.52 5.93 -46.02
C ALA A 107 4.92 5.16 -47.30
N GLU A 108 5.20 3.86 -47.17
CA GLU A 108 5.49 2.98 -48.31
C GLU A 108 4.29 2.87 -49.26
N LEU A 109 3.08 2.72 -48.72
CA LEU A 109 1.85 2.69 -49.50
C LEU A 109 1.55 4.04 -50.16
N ALA A 110 1.84 5.17 -49.49
CA ALA A 110 1.63 6.49 -50.06
C ALA A 110 2.47 6.74 -51.33
N VAL A 111 3.65 6.13 -51.44
CA VAL A 111 4.50 6.17 -52.64
C VAL A 111 3.90 5.33 -53.78
N GLN A 112 3.21 4.24 -53.43
CA GLN A 112 2.53 3.33 -54.37
C GLN A 112 1.13 3.82 -54.76
N ALA A 113 0.65 4.92 -54.17
CA ALA A 113 -0.68 5.44 -54.42
C ALA A 113 -0.90 5.77 -55.92
N PRO A 114 -2.09 5.45 -56.47
CA PRO A 114 -2.38 5.67 -57.88
C PRO A 114 -2.22 7.15 -58.26
N LYS A 115 -1.64 7.39 -59.45
CA LYS A 115 -1.36 8.74 -59.97
C LYS A 115 -2.60 9.40 -60.62
N ALA A 116 -3.58 8.60 -61.01
CA ALA A 116 -4.82 9.05 -61.65
C ALA A 116 -6.01 8.23 -61.15
N THR A 117 -7.19 8.83 -61.13
CA THR A 117 -8.46 8.14 -60.83
C THR A 117 -8.87 7.26 -62.01
N GLU A 118 -9.84 6.36 -61.82
CA GLU A 118 -10.36 5.48 -62.89
C GLU A 118 -10.85 6.27 -64.13
N GLY A 119 -11.14 7.57 -63.99
CA GLY A 119 -11.50 8.50 -65.08
C GLY A 119 -10.35 9.35 -65.64
N GLY A 120 -9.08 9.08 -65.32
CA GLY A 120 -7.91 9.75 -65.90
C GLY A 120 -7.56 11.15 -65.35
N LYS A 121 -8.26 11.65 -64.32
CA LYS A 121 -7.91 12.90 -63.62
C LYS A 121 -6.79 12.66 -62.62
N LYS A 122 -5.88 13.63 -62.45
CA LYS A 122 -4.86 13.59 -61.39
C LYS A 122 -5.54 13.49 -60.02
N LEU A 123 -5.11 12.54 -59.20
CA LEU A 123 -5.63 12.38 -57.83
C LEU A 123 -5.36 13.65 -57.01
N THR A 124 -6.38 14.13 -56.30
CA THR A 124 -6.21 15.17 -55.28
C THR A 124 -5.55 14.59 -54.02
N VAL A 125 -5.12 15.47 -53.10
CA VAL A 125 -4.59 15.03 -51.79
C VAL A 125 -5.66 14.26 -51.00
N ALA A 126 -6.92 14.71 -51.06
CA ALA A 126 -8.05 14.05 -50.39
C ALA A 126 -8.31 12.64 -50.95
N ASP A 127 -8.24 12.46 -52.28
CA ASP A 127 -8.42 11.14 -52.90
C ASP A 127 -7.32 10.14 -52.46
N LYS A 128 -6.09 10.64 -52.23
CA LYS A 128 -4.97 9.81 -51.75
C LYS A 128 -5.16 9.43 -50.29
N GLU A 129 -5.65 10.33 -49.46
CA GLU A 129 -5.99 10.05 -48.07
C GLU A 129 -7.13 9.02 -47.97
N GLU A 130 -8.16 9.13 -48.80
CA GLU A 130 -9.26 8.15 -48.84
C GLU A 130 -8.77 6.77 -49.30
N TRP A 131 -7.88 6.73 -50.29
CA TRP A 131 -7.23 5.48 -50.71
C TRP A 131 -6.40 4.85 -49.58
N LEU A 132 -5.59 5.64 -48.86
CA LEU A 132 -4.82 5.15 -47.70
C LEU A 132 -5.73 4.65 -46.56
N ILE A 133 -6.88 5.28 -46.35
CA ILE A 133 -7.88 4.81 -45.38
C ILE A 133 -8.45 3.44 -45.79
N ARG A 134 -8.72 3.21 -47.08
CA ARG A 134 -9.15 1.88 -47.58
C ARG A 134 -8.05 0.84 -47.41
N GLN A 135 -6.80 1.20 -47.67
CA GLN A 135 -5.66 0.32 -47.48
C GLN A 135 -5.47 -0.15 -46.02
N ARG A 136 -5.90 0.62 -45.02
CA ARG A 136 -5.89 0.14 -43.62
C ARG A 136 -6.75 -1.12 -43.39
N LYS A 137 -7.73 -1.38 -44.25
CA LYS A 137 -8.60 -2.57 -44.19
C LYS A 137 -8.23 -3.62 -45.24
N GLU A 138 -7.81 -3.17 -46.42
CA GLU A 138 -7.55 -4.05 -47.57
C GLU A 138 -6.12 -4.61 -47.57
N ASN A 139 -5.15 -3.85 -47.04
CA ASN A 139 -3.77 -4.31 -46.92
C ASN A 139 -3.60 -5.14 -45.64
N LYS A 140 -3.37 -6.45 -45.83
CA LYS A 140 -3.21 -7.40 -44.73
C LYS A 140 -2.05 -7.05 -43.80
N GLU A 141 -0.90 -6.65 -44.34
CA GLU A 141 0.28 -6.29 -43.53
C GLU A 141 -0.01 -5.06 -42.65
N LEU A 142 -0.67 -4.05 -43.20
CA LEU A 142 -1.08 -2.85 -42.46
C LEU A 142 -2.12 -3.18 -41.39
N SER A 143 -3.15 -3.98 -41.73
CA SER A 143 -4.19 -4.40 -40.79
C SER A 143 -3.60 -5.22 -39.63
N ASP A 144 -2.77 -6.22 -39.93
CA ASP A 144 -2.13 -7.08 -38.92
C ASP A 144 -1.23 -6.26 -37.99
N THR A 145 -0.54 -5.24 -38.52
CA THR A 145 0.32 -4.33 -37.74
C THR A 145 -0.50 -3.41 -36.82
N ILE A 146 -1.65 -2.91 -37.30
CA ILE A 146 -2.58 -2.10 -36.49
C ILE A 146 -3.17 -2.96 -35.35
N ASP A 147 -3.56 -4.19 -35.63
CA ASP A 147 -4.10 -5.09 -34.61
C ASP A 147 -3.03 -5.49 -33.58
N LYS A 148 -1.79 -5.71 -34.02
CA LYS A 148 -0.65 -5.91 -33.11
C LYS A 148 -0.39 -4.67 -32.24
N GLN A 149 -0.47 -3.45 -32.79
CA GLN A 149 -0.38 -2.23 -32.00
C GLN A 149 -1.46 -2.18 -30.91
N ARG A 150 -2.72 -2.48 -31.25
CA ARG A 150 -3.83 -2.52 -30.28
C ARG A 150 -3.60 -3.56 -29.19
N GLN A 151 -3.16 -4.76 -29.57
CA GLN A 151 -2.87 -5.83 -28.62
C GLN A 151 -1.74 -5.45 -27.66
N VAL A 152 -0.66 -4.86 -28.18
CA VAL A 152 0.46 -4.37 -27.35
C VAL A 152 -0.01 -3.29 -26.37
N ALA A 153 -0.82 -2.34 -26.84
CA ALA A 153 -1.37 -1.28 -25.97
C ALA A 153 -2.25 -1.87 -24.85
N PHE A 154 -3.15 -2.81 -25.18
CA PHE A 154 -4.00 -3.47 -24.20
C PHE A 154 -3.20 -4.22 -23.12
N VAL A 155 -2.19 -5.01 -23.53
CA VAL A 155 -1.33 -5.73 -22.59
C VAL A 155 -0.51 -4.76 -21.74
N LEU A 156 -0.10 -3.62 -22.31
CA LEU A 156 0.62 -2.60 -21.57
C LEU A 156 -0.25 -1.97 -20.48
N GLU A 157 -1.49 -1.59 -20.80
CA GLU A 157 -2.46 -1.07 -19.83
C GLU A 157 -2.72 -2.09 -18.71
N GLN A 158 -2.91 -3.36 -19.06
CA GLN A 158 -3.09 -4.42 -18.07
C GLN A 158 -1.89 -4.53 -17.12
N ARG A 159 -0.65 -4.42 -17.64
CA ARG A 159 0.56 -4.44 -16.82
C ARG A 159 0.68 -3.20 -15.92
N GLN A 160 0.31 -2.03 -16.42
CA GLN A 160 0.27 -0.79 -15.64
C GLN A 160 -0.72 -0.89 -14.49
N ILE A 161 -1.93 -1.42 -14.75
CA ILE A 161 -2.93 -1.69 -13.71
C ILE A 161 -2.35 -2.63 -12.65
N ASN A 162 -1.66 -3.71 -13.07
CA ASN A 162 -1.05 -4.63 -12.12
C ASN A 162 0.02 -3.95 -11.24
N VAL A 163 0.90 -3.14 -11.84
CA VAL A 163 1.89 -2.35 -11.08
C VAL A 163 1.21 -1.42 -10.08
N GLU A 164 0.14 -0.75 -10.48
CA GLU A 164 -0.60 0.16 -9.59
C GLU A 164 -1.30 -0.59 -8.45
N LEU A 165 -1.92 -1.74 -8.73
CA LEU A 165 -2.55 -2.58 -7.70
C LEU A 165 -1.52 -3.07 -6.67
N THR A 166 -0.36 -3.56 -7.11
CA THR A 166 0.70 -4.01 -6.21
C THR A 166 1.27 -2.84 -5.40
N ARG A 167 1.44 -1.66 -6.01
CA ARG A 167 1.86 -0.44 -5.30
C ARG A 167 0.87 -0.08 -4.19
N ARG A 168 -0.44 -0.08 -4.48
CA ARG A 168 -1.49 0.21 -3.48
C ARG A 168 -1.49 -0.79 -2.33
N ARG A 169 -1.26 -2.09 -2.61
CA ARG A 169 -1.13 -3.11 -1.55
C ARG A 169 0.07 -2.85 -0.65
N LEU A 170 1.22 -2.49 -1.24
CA LEU A 170 2.43 -2.14 -0.50
C LEU A 170 2.21 -0.89 0.39
N GLU A 171 1.53 0.13 -0.12
CA GLU A 171 1.20 1.33 0.64
C GLU A 171 0.23 1.04 1.79
N GLY A 172 -0.75 0.17 1.56
CA GLY A 172 -1.67 -0.31 2.59
C GLY A 172 -0.92 -1.00 3.75
N ILE A 173 -0.01 -1.94 3.46
CA ILE A 173 0.72 -2.63 4.52
C ILE A 173 1.71 -1.71 5.24
N ARG A 174 2.35 -0.76 4.54
CA ARG A 174 3.19 0.27 5.16
C ARG A 174 2.40 1.13 6.14
N SER A 175 1.18 1.51 5.79
CA SER A 175 0.29 2.29 6.66
C SER A 175 -0.10 1.50 7.91
N VAL A 176 -0.45 0.22 7.77
CA VAL A 176 -0.75 -0.66 8.91
C VAL A 176 0.48 -0.84 9.81
N LEU A 177 1.65 -1.07 9.22
CA LEU A 177 2.89 -1.21 9.98
C LEU A 177 3.21 0.09 10.75
N ALA A 178 3.07 1.26 10.11
CA ALA A 178 3.29 2.55 10.76
C ALA A 178 2.35 2.77 11.96
N LEU A 179 1.05 2.44 11.81
CA LEU A 179 0.09 2.48 12.91
C LEU A 179 0.49 1.54 14.06
N LYS A 180 0.95 0.33 13.74
CA LYS A 180 1.41 -0.64 14.74
C LYS A 180 2.67 -0.15 15.45
N THR A 181 3.61 0.47 14.73
CA THR A 181 4.79 1.10 15.31
C THR A 181 4.41 2.26 16.24
N GLN A 182 3.44 3.10 15.87
CA GLN A 182 2.94 4.15 16.74
C GLN A 182 2.24 3.60 17.99
N GLN A 183 1.47 2.52 17.87
CA GLN A 183 0.88 1.83 19.02
C GLN A 183 1.95 1.32 19.99
N ILE A 184 3.04 0.74 19.46
CA ILE A 184 4.17 0.31 20.29
C ILE A 184 4.81 1.51 20.99
N ALA A 185 5.09 2.60 20.26
CA ALA A 185 5.70 3.79 20.82
C ALA A 185 4.84 4.39 21.95
N PHE A 186 3.53 4.47 21.75
CA PHE A 186 2.59 4.96 22.77
C PHE A 186 2.53 4.05 24.00
N LEU A 187 2.49 2.73 23.81
CA LEU A 187 2.45 1.77 24.92
C LEU A 187 3.79 1.70 25.67
N ALA A 188 4.90 1.97 24.98
CA ALA A 188 6.25 1.98 25.55
C ALA A 188 6.65 3.32 26.18
N SER A 189 5.95 4.42 25.89
CA SER A 189 6.24 5.76 26.43
C SER A 189 5.64 6.00 27.83
N GLY A 190 5.69 4.99 28.69
CA GLY A 190 5.29 5.09 30.11
C GLY A 190 6.47 5.46 30.99
#